data_AF-A0A8S0FGQ7-F1
#
_entry.id   AF-A0A8S0FGQ7-F1
#
_cell.length_a   1.000
_cell.length_b   1.000
_cell.length_c   1.000
_cell.angle_alpha   90.00
_cell.angle_beta   90.00
_cell.angle_gamma   90.00
#
_symmetry.space_group_name_H-M   'P 1'
#
loop_
_entity.id
_entity.type
_entity.pdbx_description
1 polymer ?
#
loop_
_entity_poly.entity_id
_entity_poly.type
_entity_poly.pdbx_seq_one_letter_code
_entity_poly.pdbx_strand_id
1 'polypeptide(L)'
;MNDIAHTLYNIVQYILGFGPTVMLPLVLFILALFFKVKPAKALRSSLTVGIGFVGIYAIFDILTIRHSNAAPRSNVGPAAQAMVERTGINLPVVDLGWPPLSAITWGSPIAPFVIPLTILINVAMLALNKTRTVDVDMWNYWHFALAGTLVYYSSGSLFFGLLAAAIAAVVVLKLADWSAPLVQKYFGLEGISLPTLSSVVFFPVGLLVDKIIDHIPGLNRIHIDPETVQKKFGIFGEPK
;
A
#
# COMPACT_ATOMS: atom_id res chain seq x y z
N MET A 1 8.61 2.61 37.86
CA MET A 1 8.49 2.67 36.38
C MET A 1 7.21 3.42 36.07
N ASN A 2 7.33 4.51 35.32
CA ASN A 2 6.57 5.75 35.50
C ASN A 2 5.05 5.63 35.24
N ASP A 3 4.21 6.13 36.16
CA ASP A 3 2.74 6.24 36.01
C ASP A 3 2.35 6.84 34.65
N ILE A 4 3.09 7.84 34.20
CA ILE A 4 2.91 8.49 32.89
C ILE A 4 3.06 7.50 31.73
N ALA A 5 3.98 6.54 31.81
CA ALA A 5 4.17 5.52 30.77
C ALA A 5 3.01 4.52 30.75
N HIS A 6 2.45 4.17 31.91
CA HIS A 6 1.24 3.33 32.01
C HIS A 6 -0.01 4.08 31.54
N THR A 7 -0.16 5.37 31.87
CA THR A 7 -1.26 6.20 31.37
C THR A 7 -1.17 6.38 29.85
N LEU A 8 0.02 6.67 29.32
CA LEU A 8 0.26 6.73 27.87
C LEU A 8 -0.03 5.38 27.20
N TYR A 9 0.43 4.28 27.78
CA TYR A 9 0.13 2.94 27.26
C TYR A 9 -1.37 2.68 27.20
N ASN A 10 -2.12 3.00 28.26
CA ASN A 10 -3.56 2.81 28.32
C ASN A 10 -4.31 3.71 27.32
N ILE A 11 -3.89 4.97 27.15
CA ILE A 11 -4.45 5.88 26.14
C ILE A 11 -4.17 5.34 24.73
N VAL A 12 -2.95 4.88 24.47
CA VAL A 12 -2.57 4.29 23.17
C VAL A 12 -3.39 3.03 22.90
N GLN A 13 -3.51 2.11 23.87
CA GLN A 13 -4.32 0.90 23.71
C GLN A 13 -5.81 1.21 23.53
N TYR A 14 -6.33 2.22 24.24
CA TYR A 14 -7.70 2.70 24.06
C TYR A 14 -7.94 3.22 22.64
N ILE A 15 -7.00 4.00 22.11
CA ILE A 15 -7.05 4.53 20.74
C ILE A 15 -6.95 3.38 19.72
N LEU A 16 -6.00 2.46 19.88
CA LEU A 16 -5.83 1.29 19.00
C LEU A 16 -7.05 0.34 19.05
N GLY A 17 -7.77 0.32 20.18
CA GLY A 17 -8.98 -0.47 20.38
C GLY A 17 -10.18 -0.06 19.51
N PHE A 18 -10.17 1.14 18.93
CA PHE A 18 -11.23 1.59 18.01
C PHE A 18 -11.19 0.89 16.63
N GLY A 19 -10.09 0.20 16.33
CA GLY A 19 -9.91 -0.55 15.10
C GLY A 19 -9.66 0.33 13.86
N PRO A 20 -9.31 -0.32 12.74
CA PRO A 20 -8.85 0.36 11.52
C PRO A 20 -9.81 1.41 10.95
N THR A 21 -11.11 1.12 10.99
CA THR A 21 -12.19 1.93 10.41
C THR A 21 -12.32 3.30 11.07
N VAL A 22 -11.92 3.43 12.35
CA VAL A 22 -11.95 4.68 13.12
C VAL A 22 -10.56 5.32 13.18
N MET A 23 -9.52 4.51 13.31
CA MET A 23 -8.12 4.96 13.38
C MET A 23 -7.72 5.75 12.14
N LEU A 24 -8.10 5.28 10.96
CA LEU A 24 -7.70 5.86 9.69
C LEU A 24 -8.28 7.28 9.49
N PRO A 25 -9.60 7.53 9.66
CA PRO A 25 -10.15 8.89 9.69
C PRO A 25 -9.52 9.78 10.76
N LEU A 26 -9.21 9.25 11.94
CA LEU A 26 -8.61 10.03 13.02
C LEU A 26 -7.19 10.51 12.65
N VAL A 27 -6.35 9.61 12.13
CA VAL A 27 -5.00 9.95 11.67
C VAL A 27 -5.06 10.99 10.55
N LEU A 28 -5.94 10.78 9.55
CA LEU A 28 -6.11 11.74 8.45
C LEU A 28 -6.64 13.10 8.92
N PHE A 29 -7.50 13.13 9.93
CA PHE A 29 -8.01 14.36 10.53
C PHE A 29 -6.89 15.16 11.21
N ILE A 30 -6.08 14.49 12.04
CA ILE A 30 -4.94 15.11 12.74
C ILE A 30 -3.93 15.66 11.73
N LEU A 31 -3.61 14.87 10.69
CA LEU A 31 -2.73 15.31 9.61
C LEU A 31 -3.29 16.54 8.88
N ALA A 32 -4.57 16.53 8.51
CA ALA A 32 -5.20 17.67 7.85
C ALA A 32 -5.16 18.95 8.70
N LEU A 33 -5.34 18.84 10.03
CA LEU A 33 -5.19 19.98 10.94
C LEU A 33 -3.75 20.50 11.00
N PHE A 34 -2.75 19.60 11.01
CA PHE A 34 -1.34 19.99 10.98
C PHE A 34 -1.01 20.82 9.73
N PHE A 35 -1.59 20.49 8.58
CA PHE A 35 -1.48 21.26 7.34
C PHE A 35 -2.38 22.50 7.28
N LYS A 36 -2.98 22.91 8.40
CA LYS A 36 -3.83 24.10 8.52
C LYS A 36 -5.07 24.07 7.62
N VAL A 37 -5.56 22.86 7.29
CA VAL A 37 -6.88 22.71 6.65
C VAL A 37 -7.95 23.14 7.66
N LYS A 38 -8.97 23.89 7.19
CA LYS A 38 -10.08 24.33 8.05
C LYS A 38 -10.70 23.12 8.78
N PRO A 39 -10.91 23.16 10.11
CA PRO A 39 -11.35 21.98 10.88
C PRO A 39 -12.62 21.32 10.34
N ALA A 40 -13.61 22.11 9.91
CA ALA A 40 -14.83 21.58 9.31
C ALA A 40 -14.59 20.81 8.00
N LYS A 41 -13.65 21.29 7.17
CA LYS A 41 -13.26 20.61 5.93
C LYS A 41 -12.44 19.36 6.23
N ALA A 42 -11.49 19.46 7.16
CA ALA A 42 -10.66 18.32 7.61
C ALA A 42 -11.54 17.17 8.12
N LEU A 43 -12.52 17.47 8.99
CA LEU A 43 -13.43 16.48 9.55
C LEU A 43 -14.30 15.82 8.47
N ARG A 44 -14.88 16.64 7.57
CA ARG A 44 -15.71 16.11 6.48
C ARG A 44 -14.90 15.20 5.55
N SER A 45 -13.69 15.62 5.19
CA SER A 45 -12.79 14.84 4.33
C SER A 45 -12.36 13.52 4.98
N SER A 46 -11.95 13.53 6.24
CA SER A 46 -11.52 12.30 6.92
C SER A 46 -12.68 11.33 7.15
N LEU A 47 -13.88 11.83 7.52
CA LEU A 47 -15.08 11.01 7.65
C LEU A 47 -15.51 10.40 6.32
N THR A 48 -15.40 11.13 5.22
CA THR A 48 -15.74 10.61 3.88
C THR A 48 -14.84 9.44 3.50
N VAL A 49 -13.54 9.52 3.80
CA VAL A 49 -12.62 8.39 3.62
C VAL A 49 -13.05 7.21 4.51
N GLY A 50 -13.39 7.45 5.78
CA GLY A 50 -13.89 6.42 6.68
C GLY A 50 -15.12 5.69 6.16
N ILE A 51 -16.12 6.43 5.67
CA ILE A 51 -17.34 5.86 5.07
C ILE A 51 -17.00 5.03 3.83
N GLY A 52 -16.06 5.50 3.00
CA GLY A 52 -15.57 4.75 1.83
C GLY A 52 -14.97 3.39 2.24
N PHE A 53 -14.13 3.37 3.29
CA PHE A 53 -13.57 2.14 3.82
C PHE A 53 -14.64 1.21 4.39
N VAL A 54 -15.65 1.72 5.10
CA VAL A 54 -16.81 0.92 5.55
C VAL A 54 -17.50 0.27 4.35
N GLY A 55 -17.71 1.00 3.26
CA GLY A 55 -18.30 0.46 2.03
C GLY A 55 -17.46 -0.64 1.38
N ILE A 56 -16.14 -0.44 1.30
CA ILE A 56 -15.19 -1.47 0.80
C ILE A 56 -15.27 -2.72 1.69
N TYR A 57 -15.25 -2.56 3.01
CA TYR A 57 -15.34 -3.68 3.94
C TYR A 57 -16.69 -4.40 3.87
N ALA A 58 -17.80 -3.68 3.66
CA ALA A 58 -19.11 -4.31 3.48
C ALA A 58 -19.15 -5.18 2.20
N ILE A 59 -18.61 -4.68 1.08
CA ILE A 59 -18.51 -5.46 -0.16
C ILE A 59 -17.56 -6.64 0.05
N PHE A 60 -16.42 -6.41 0.71
CA PHE A 60 -15.46 -7.43 1.05
C PHE A 60 -16.10 -8.56 1.88
N ASP A 61 -16.86 -8.22 2.92
CA ASP A 61 -17.57 -9.19 3.76
C ASP A 61 -18.61 -9.97 2.94
N ILE A 62 -19.30 -9.33 2.00
CA ILE A 62 -20.22 -10.03 1.09
C ILE A 62 -19.48 -11.03 0.19
N LEU A 63 -18.30 -10.66 -0.33
CA LEU A 63 -17.52 -11.48 -1.25
C LEU A 63 -16.73 -12.60 -0.57
N THR A 64 -16.38 -12.43 0.72
CA THR A 64 -15.48 -13.33 1.45
C THR A 64 -16.12 -14.04 2.62
N ILE A 65 -17.07 -13.42 3.33
CA ILE A 65 -17.72 -13.97 4.50
C ILE A 65 -19.06 -14.59 4.13
N ARG A 66 -19.31 -15.75 4.74
CA ARG A 66 -20.51 -16.58 4.64
C ARG A 66 -21.72 -16.02 5.42
N HIS A 67 -21.86 -14.69 5.57
CA HIS A 67 -22.88 -14.09 6.43
C HIS A 67 -24.13 -13.66 5.64
N SER A 68 -25.06 -14.60 5.46
CA SER A 68 -26.47 -14.47 5.85
C SER A 68 -27.30 -15.57 5.19
N ASN A 69 -28.35 -15.99 5.88
CA ASN A 69 -29.19 -17.16 5.59
C ASN A 69 -30.09 -17.03 4.34
N ALA A 70 -29.57 -16.54 3.22
CA ALA A 70 -30.30 -16.46 1.96
C ALA A 70 -29.40 -16.90 0.78
N ALA A 71 -29.52 -18.19 0.44
CA ALA A 71 -28.97 -18.89 -0.73
C ALA A 71 -27.44 -19.17 -0.75
N PRO A 72 -27.02 -20.45 -0.85
CA PRO A 72 -25.62 -20.82 -1.03
C PRO A 72 -25.23 -20.64 -2.50
N ARG A 73 -24.66 -19.50 -2.87
CA ARG A 73 -24.08 -19.31 -4.20
C ARG A 73 -22.67 -18.75 -4.10
N SER A 74 -21.70 -19.67 -4.08
CA SER A 74 -20.35 -19.52 -4.64
C SER A 74 -19.63 -18.19 -4.40
N ASN A 75 -19.28 -17.88 -3.15
CA ASN A 75 -18.36 -16.79 -2.85
C ASN A 75 -16.91 -17.15 -3.23
N VAL A 76 -16.05 -16.14 -3.43
CA VAL A 76 -14.66 -16.33 -3.86
C VAL A 76 -13.87 -17.20 -2.86
N GLY A 77 -14.15 -17.06 -1.56
CA GLY A 77 -13.50 -17.83 -0.49
C GLY A 77 -13.66 -19.36 -0.63
N PRO A 78 -14.89 -19.91 -0.61
CA PRO A 78 -15.12 -21.34 -0.81
C PRO A 78 -14.59 -21.89 -2.15
N ALA A 79 -14.65 -21.10 -3.22
CA ALA A 79 -14.09 -21.51 -4.52
C ALA A 79 -12.56 -21.59 -4.50
N ALA A 80 -11.90 -20.64 -3.83
CA ALA A 80 -10.44 -20.66 -3.61
C ALA A 80 -10.02 -21.83 -2.73
N GLN A 81 -10.76 -22.12 -1.65
CA GLN A 81 -10.51 -23.29 -0.79
C GLN A 81 -10.68 -24.62 -1.55
N ALA A 82 -11.74 -24.76 -2.35
CA ALA A 82 -11.92 -25.96 -3.18
C ALA A 82 -10.80 -26.14 -4.22
N MET A 83 -10.23 -25.05 -4.74
CA MET A 83 -9.05 -25.10 -5.60
C MET A 83 -7.80 -25.56 -4.83
N VAL A 84 -7.58 -25.05 -3.62
CA VAL A 84 -6.50 -25.50 -2.71
C VAL A 84 -6.61 -26.99 -2.40
N GLU A 85 -7.81 -27.46 -2.02
CA GLU A 85 -8.08 -28.87 -1.74
C GLU A 85 -7.83 -29.78 -2.96
N ARG A 86 -8.23 -29.34 -4.16
CA ARG A 86 -8.06 -30.12 -5.39
C ARG A 86 -6.64 -30.08 -5.95
N THR A 87 -5.91 -28.99 -5.76
CA THR A 87 -4.53 -28.83 -6.26
C THR A 87 -3.50 -29.38 -5.28
N GLY A 88 -3.88 -29.64 -4.03
CA GLY A 88 -2.97 -30.13 -2.99
C GLY A 88 -1.97 -29.08 -2.49
N ILE A 89 -2.15 -27.81 -2.85
CA ILE A 89 -1.25 -26.71 -2.48
C ILE A 89 -1.66 -26.18 -1.10
N ASN A 90 -0.75 -26.18 -0.13
CA ASN A 90 -1.04 -25.65 1.22
C ASN A 90 -1.03 -24.11 1.26
N LEU A 91 -2.16 -23.49 0.92
CA LEU A 91 -2.39 -22.04 1.04
C LEU A 91 -3.48 -21.77 2.09
N PRO A 92 -3.11 -21.60 3.38
CA PRO A 92 -4.07 -21.53 4.48
C PRO A 92 -4.84 -20.20 4.56
N VAL A 93 -4.41 -19.17 3.82
CA VAL A 93 -4.94 -17.80 3.91
C VAL A 93 -5.33 -17.30 2.52
N VAL A 94 -6.52 -16.71 2.42
CA VAL A 94 -7.00 -16.04 1.21
C VAL A 94 -6.45 -14.62 1.19
N ASP A 95 -5.84 -14.21 0.07
CA ASP A 95 -5.44 -12.80 -0.13
C ASP A 95 -6.69 -11.93 -0.33
N LEU A 96 -6.81 -10.93 0.52
CA LEU A 96 -7.97 -10.05 0.65
C LEU A 96 -7.75 -8.70 -0.06
N GLY A 97 -6.58 -8.53 -0.69
CA GLY A 97 -6.16 -7.31 -1.33
C GLY A 97 -5.61 -6.27 -0.36
N TRP A 98 -5.27 -5.10 -0.93
CA TRP A 98 -4.57 -4.04 -0.21
C TRP A 98 -5.44 -3.22 0.78
N PRO A 99 -6.76 -2.98 0.59
CA PRO A 99 -7.49 -2.11 1.51
C PRO A 99 -7.50 -2.63 2.95
N PRO A 100 -7.75 -3.94 3.21
CA PRO A 100 -7.66 -4.50 4.56
C PRO A 100 -6.28 -4.32 5.21
N LEU A 101 -5.21 -4.56 4.45
CA LEU A 101 -3.83 -4.43 4.92
C LEU A 101 -3.49 -2.98 5.30
N SER A 102 -3.91 -2.02 4.47
CA SER A 102 -3.68 -0.60 4.74
C SER A 102 -4.36 -0.16 6.03
N ALA A 103 -5.59 -0.59 6.27
CA ALA A 103 -6.31 -0.18 7.46
C ALA A 103 -5.71 -0.80 8.73
N ILE A 104 -5.35 -2.10 8.70
CA ILE A 104 -4.66 -2.76 9.83
C ILE A 104 -3.36 -2.02 10.14
N THR A 105 -2.62 -1.62 9.10
CA THR A 105 -1.38 -0.86 9.25
C THR A 105 -1.61 0.48 9.93
N TRP A 106 -2.63 1.24 9.51
CA TRP A 106 -2.97 2.52 10.12
C TRP A 106 -3.48 2.39 11.56
N GLY A 107 -4.05 1.25 11.91
CA GLY A 107 -4.40 0.87 13.27
C GLY A 107 -3.23 0.34 14.10
N SER A 108 -2.00 0.30 13.57
CA SER A 108 -0.83 -0.21 14.29
C SER A 108 -0.19 0.86 15.20
N PRO A 109 0.49 0.46 16.29
CA PRO A 109 1.22 1.39 17.15
C PRO A 109 2.41 2.09 16.45
N ILE A 110 2.82 1.62 15.27
CA ILE A 110 3.99 2.10 14.54
C ILE A 110 3.63 3.22 13.57
N ALA A 111 2.42 3.21 13.01
CA ALA A 111 2.00 4.11 11.95
C ALA A 111 2.23 5.60 12.26
N PRO A 112 1.95 6.13 13.47
CA PRO A 112 2.20 7.53 13.79
C PRO A 112 3.68 7.94 13.70
N PHE A 113 4.60 7.01 13.94
CA PHE A 113 6.05 7.26 13.93
C PHE A 113 6.65 7.12 12.53
N VAL A 114 6.05 6.29 11.67
CA VAL A 114 6.55 6.08 10.30
C VAL A 114 6.37 7.31 9.43
N ILE A 115 5.31 8.08 9.65
CA ILE A 115 5.08 9.33 8.90
C ILE A 115 6.26 10.31 9.06
N PRO A 116 6.58 10.81 10.28
CA PRO A 116 7.69 11.74 10.46
C PRO A 116 9.03 11.11 10.07
N LEU A 117 9.23 9.81 10.35
CA LEU A 117 10.42 9.08 9.95
C LEU A 117 10.63 9.11 8.43
N THR A 118 9.59 8.83 7.65
CA THR A 118 9.65 8.80 6.19
C THR A 118 9.92 10.18 5.61
N ILE A 119 9.27 11.23 6.16
CA ILE A 119 9.53 12.62 5.76
C ILE A 119 10.99 12.99 6.04
N LEU A 120 11.50 12.67 7.23
CA LEU A 120 12.89 12.95 7.60
C LEU A 120 13.86 12.21 6.67
N ILE A 121 13.59 10.95 6.35
CA ILE A 121 14.40 10.18 5.39
C ILE A 121 14.37 10.82 4.02
N ASN A 122 13.20 11.21 3.50
CA ASN A 122 13.10 11.81 2.19
C ASN A 122 13.86 13.16 2.13
N VAL A 123 13.67 14.02 3.13
CA VAL A 123 14.41 15.29 3.26
C VAL A 123 15.92 15.05 3.37
N ALA A 124 16.35 14.08 4.17
CA ALA A 124 17.77 13.75 4.32
C ALA A 124 18.38 13.22 3.00
N MET A 125 17.67 12.36 2.28
CA MET A 125 18.13 11.84 0.99
C MET A 125 18.22 12.94 -0.07
N LEU A 126 17.29 13.90 -0.06
CA LEU A 126 17.34 15.08 -0.93
C LEU A 126 18.54 15.97 -0.58
N ALA A 127 18.74 16.28 0.71
CA ALA A 127 19.86 17.09 1.18
C ALA A 127 21.24 16.44 0.87
N LEU A 128 21.31 15.11 0.91
CA LEU A 128 22.52 14.34 0.58
C LEU A 128 22.66 14.07 -0.93
N ASN A 129 21.79 14.62 -1.79
CA ASN A 129 21.74 14.38 -3.24
C ASN A 129 21.69 12.89 -3.61
N LYS A 130 21.02 12.06 -2.79
CA LYS A 130 20.85 10.62 -3.04
C LYS A 130 19.60 10.27 -3.85
N THR A 131 18.66 11.20 -3.95
CA THR A 131 17.44 11.12 -4.77
C THR A 131 17.04 12.53 -5.20
N ARG A 132 16.31 12.66 -6.30
CA ARG A 132 15.62 13.91 -6.70
C ARG A 132 14.09 13.78 -6.54
N THR A 133 13.60 12.63 -6.09
CA THR A 133 12.19 12.35 -5.84
C THR A 133 11.74 12.89 -4.48
N VAL A 134 10.69 13.71 -4.50
CA VAL A 134 9.97 14.15 -3.30
C VAL A 134 8.68 13.33 -3.19
N ASP A 135 8.54 12.54 -2.13
CA ASP A 135 7.32 11.78 -1.89
C ASP A 135 6.32 12.62 -1.08
N VAL A 136 5.41 13.27 -1.80
CA VAL A 136 4.35 14.11 -1.24
C VAL A 136 3.10 13.31 -0.87
N ASP A 137 3.02 12.04 -1.25
CA ASP A 137 1.85 11.19 -0.97
C ASP A 137 2.00 10.53 0.40
N MET A 138 1.57 11.23 1.44
CA MET A 138 1.61 10.71 2.80
C MET A 138 0.66 9.53 3.04
N TRP A 139 -0.35 9.34 2.18
CA TRP A 139 -1.20 8.16 2.25
C TRP A 139 -0.41 6.92 1.89
N ASN A 140 0.42 7.00 0.84
CA ASN A 140 1.27 5.92 0.37
C ASN A 140 2.24 5.37 1.45
N TYR A 141 2.53 6.14 2.51
CA TYR A 141 3.40 5.68 3.60
C TYR A 141 2.86 4.46 4.36
N TRP A 142 1.59 4.12 4.17
CA TRP A 142 1.04 2.86 4.68
C TRP A 142 1.85 1.65 4.21
N HIS A 143 2.46 1.66 3.02
CA HIS A 143 3.29 0.55 2.57
C HIS A 143 4.56 0.38 3.42
N PHE A 144 5.21 1.49 3.78
CA PHE A 144 6.39 1.46 4.66
C PHE A 144 6.00 1.08 6.09
N ALA A 145 4.86 1.59 6.55
CA ALA A 145 4.31 1.25 7.84
C ALA A 145 3.91 -0.23 7.90
N LEU A 146 3.43 -0.84 6.82
CA LEU A 146 3.11 -2.26 6.76
C LEU A 146 4.37 -3.10 6.95
N ALA A 147 5.45 -2.77 6.22
CA ALA A 147 6.74 -3.44 6.38
C ALA A 147 7.24 -3.36 7.83
N GLY A 148 7.15 -2.18 8.46
CA GLY A 148 7.49 -2.01 9.87
C GLY A 148 6.57 -2.78 10.82
N THR A 149 5.27 -2.83 10.52
CA THR A 149 4.25 -3.53 11.30
C THR A 149 4.49 -5.02 11.33
N LEU A 150 4.82 -5.62 10.18
CA LEU A 150 5.17 -7.04 10.09
C LEU A 150 6.41 -7.38 10.94
N VAL A 151 7.44 -6.53 10.90
CA VAL A 151 8.66 -6.74 11.70
C VAL A 151 8.41 -6.54 13.19
N TYR A 152 7.58 -5.58 13.58
CA TYR A 152 7.21 -5.38 14.98
C TYR A 152 6.41 -6.54 15.56
N TYR A 153 5.40 -7.05 14.85
CA TYR A 153 4.61 -8.17 15.35
C TYR A 153 5.38 -9.49 15.38
N SER A 154 6.42 -9.65 14.56
CA SER A 154 7.30 -10.82 14.59
C SER A 154 8.43 -10.71 15.62
N SER A 155 8.99 -9.51 15.83
CA SER A 155 10.14 -9.28 16.74
C SER A 155 9.78 -8.78 18.13
N GLY A 156 8.58 -8.23 18.32
CA GLY A 156 8.15 -7.55 19.55
C GLY A 156 8.82 -6.19 19.80
N SER A 157 9.65 -5.68 18.87
CA SER A 157 10.46 -4.47 19.08
C SER A 157 10.05 -3.34 18.16
N LEU A 158 9.68 -2.20 18.75
CA LEU A 158 9.37 -0.97 18.03
C LEU A 158 10.57 -0.48 17.20
N PHE A 159 11.78 -0.62 17.73
CA PHE A 159 13.01 -0.21 17.03
C PHE A 159 13.21 -0.98 15.73
N PHE A 160 13.07 -2.31 15.75
CA PHE A 160 13.22 -3.12 14.54
C PHE A 160 12.09 -2.86 13.54
N GLY A 161 10.86 -2.59 14.00
CA GLY A 161 9.77 -2.16 13.14
C GLY A 161 10.06 -0.83 12.42
N LEU A 162 10.53 0.18 13.15
CA LEU A 162 10.90 1.47 12.56
C LEU A 162 12.10 1.36 11.62
N LEU A 163 13.09 0.55 11.96
CA LEU A 163 14.24 0.29 11.10
C LEU A 163 13.80 -0.36 9.77
N ALA A 164 12.90 -1.33 9.81
CA ALA A 164 12.36 -1.97 8.62
C ALA A 164 11.58 -0.97 7.74
N ALA A 165 10.73 -0.13 8.35
CA ALA A 165 10.03 0.92 7.62
C ALA A 165 11.01 1.93 6.98
N ALA A 166 12.08 2.31 7.68
CA ALA A 166 13.11 3.20 7.17
C ALA A 166 13.84 2.60 5.96
N ILE A 167 14.23 1.33 6.05
CA ILE A 167 14.88 0.61 4.94
C ILE A 167 13.94 0.57 3.73
N ALA A 168 12.67 0.21 3.94
CA ALA A 168 11.67 0.18 2.88
C ALA A 168 11.52 1.55 2.19
N ALA A 169 11.44 2.64 2.97
CA ALA A 169 11.35 3.99 2.45
C ALA A 169 12.58 4.38 1.60
N VAL A 170 13.80 4.12 2.10
CA VAL A 170 15.04 4.41 1.37
C VAL A 170 15.11 3.65 0.04
N VAL A 171 14.78 2.36 0.06
CA VAL A 171 14.80 1.53 -1.15
C VAL A 171 13.78 2.04 -2.17
N VAL A 172 12.55 2.31 -1.75
CA VAL A 172 11.49 2.78 -2.64
C VAL A 172 11.81 4.15 -3.24
N LEU A 173 12.27 5.11 -2.43
CA LEU A 173 12.66 6.43 -2.93
C LEU A 173 13.79 6.35 -3.96
N LYS A 174 14.74 5.42 -3.77
CA LYS A 174 15.84 5.22 -4.71
C LYS A 174 15.40 4.53 -5.99
N LEU A 175 14.53 3.52 -5.89
CA LEU A 175 13.96 2.87 -7.06
C LEU A 175 13.06 3.84 -7.85
N ALA A 176 12.33 4.72 -7.16
CA ALA A 176 11.46 5.70 -7.79
C ALA A 176 12.27 6.71 -8.61
N ASP A 177 13.37 7.21 -8.05
CA ASP A 177 14.31 8.09 -8.74
C ASP A 177 14.97 7.39 -9.93
N TRP A 178 15.37 6.13 -9.79
CA TRP A 178 15.97 5.36 -10.88
C TRP A 178 14.99 5.07 -12.02
N SER A 179 13.73 4.77 -11.70
CA SER A 179 12.67 4.53 -12.68
C SER A 179 12.14 5.82 -13.33
N ALA A 180 12.43 6.99 -12.74
CA ALA A 180 11.86 8.27 -13.18
C ALA A 180 12.04 8.57 -14.67
N PRO A 181 13.23 8.39 -15.30
CA PRO A 181 13.38 8.68 -16.73
C PRO A 181 12.48 7.81 -17.63
N LEU A 182 12.26 6.56 -17.26
CA LEU A 182 11.39 5.65 -18.00
C LEU A 182 9.93 6.01 -17.81
N VAL A 183 9.54 6.36 -16.59
CA VAL A 183 8.19 6.87 -16.27
C VAL A 183 7.90 8.15 -17.07
N GLN A 184 8.84 9.10 -17.08
CA GLN A 184 8.70 10.36 -17.81
C GLN A 184 8.58 10.13 -19.32
N LYS A 185 9.35 9.19 -19.89
CA LYS A 185 9.24 8.81 -21.31
C LYS A 185 7.89 8.15 -21.61
N TYR A 186 7.40 7.29 -20.74
CA TYR A 186 6.15 6.56 -20.93
C TYR A 186 4.93 7.49 -20.85
N PHE A 187 4.87 8.36 -19.83
CA PHE A 187 3.76 9.28 -19.63
C PHE A 187 3.90 10.60 -20.39
N GLY A 188 5.08 10.91 -20.92
CA GLY A 188 5.37 12.20 -21.58
C GLY A 188 5.37 13.40 -20.63
N LEU A 189 5.55 13.16 -19.32
CA LEU A 189 5.47 14.18 -18.27
C LEU A 189 6.83 14.37 -17.62
N GLU A 190 7.49 15.49 -17.89
CA GLU A 190 8.81 15.80 -17.35
C GLU A 190 8.76 16.03 -15.83
N GLY A 191 9.77 15.54 -15.12
CA GLY A 191 9.92 15.75 -13.67
C GLY A 191 9.02 14.89 -12.78
N ILE A 192 8.26 13.94 -13.35
CA ILE A 192 7.45 13.00 -12.57
C ILE A 192 8.27 11.76 -12.15
N SER A 193 8.00 11.27 -10.94
CA SER A 193 8.46 9.98 -10.43
C SER A 193 7.34 9.34 -9.60
N LEU A 194 7.35 8.02 -9.46
CA LEU A 194 6.29 7.27 -8.76
C LEU A 194 6.87 6.56 -7.52
N PRO A 195 6.88 7.22 -6.35
CA PRO A 195 7.41 6.64 -5.09
C PRO A 195 6.45 5.68 -4.38
N THR A 196 5.54 5.03 -5.10
CA THR A 196 4.61 4.05 -4.52
C THR A 196 5.26 2.67 -4.46
N LEU A 197 5.32 2.07 -3.28
CA LEU A 197 5.99 0.76 -3.10
C LEU A 197 5.40 -0.31 -4.03
N SER A 198 4.07 -0.37 -4.13
CA SER A 198 3.35 -1.35 -4.95
C SER A 198 3.61 -1.21 -6.46
N SER A 199 3.98 -0.03 -6.96
CA SER A 199 4.36 0.14 -8.36
C SER A 199 5.85 -0.08 -8.58
N VAL A 200 6.69 0.49 -7.72
CA VAL A 200 8.13 0.54 -7.95
C VAL A 200 8.85 -0.77 -7.63
N VAL A 201 8.28 -1.62 -6.76
CA VAL A 201 8.89 -2.91 -6.39
C VAL A 201 9.07 -3.84 -7.58
N PHE A 202 8.20 -3.72 -8.58
CA PHE A 202 8.26 -4.53 -9.80
C PHE A 202 9.27 -4.01 -10.81
N PHE A 203 9.81 -2.79 -10.64
CA PHE A 203 10.72 -2.19 -11.60
C PHE A 203 11.99 -3.03 -11.84
N PRO A 204 12.74 -3.48 -10.81
CA PRO A 204 13.91 -4.34 -11.03
C PRO A 204 13.56 -5.69 -11.68
N VAL A 205 12.40 -6.26 -11.33
CA VAL A 205 11.91 -7.50 -11.91
C VAL A 205 11.58 -7.29 -13.39
N GLY A 206 10.93 -6.18 -13.73
CA GLY A 206 10.62 -5.79 -15.10
C GLY A 206 11.88 -5.65 -15.95
N LEU A 207 12.91 -4.95 -15.46
CA LEU A 207 14.19 -4.83 -16.16
C LEU A 207 14.88 -6.19 -16.39
N LEU A 208 14.79 -7.10 -15.41
CA LEU A 208 15.34 -8.44 -15.55
C LEU A 208 14.60 -9.24 -16.62
N VAL A 209 13.27 -9.19 -16.61
CA VAL A 209 12.43 -9.88 -17.60
C VAL A 209 12.67 -9.31 -18.99
N ASP A 210 12.74 -7.99 -19.14
CA ASP A 210 13.03 -7.31 -20.41
C ASP A 210 14.36 -7.78 -21.00
N LYS A 211 15.42 -7.84 -20.15
CA LYS A 211 16.74 -8.34 -20.56
C LYS A 211 16.72 -9.81 -21.01
N ILE A 212 15.87 -10.64 -20.41
CA ILE A 212 15.70 -12.05 -20.79
C ILE A 212 14.98 -12.13 -22.14
N ILE A 213 13.88 -11.38 -22.31
CA ILE A 213 13.10 -11.33 -23.55
C ILE A 213 13.96 -10.83 -24.72
N ASP A 214 14.80 -9.82 -24.49
CA ASP A 214 15.72 -9.27 -25.48
C ASP A 214 16.73 -10.28 -26.01
N HIS A 215 17.11 -11.27 -25.19
CA HIS A 215 18.03 -12.35 -25.58
C HIS A 215 17.36 -13.49 -26.35
N ILE A 216 16.02 -13.56 -26.40
CA ILE A 216 15.30 -14.62 -27.10
C ILE A 216 15.01 -14.15 -28.54
N PRO A 217 15.72 -14.68 -29.56
CA PRO A 217 15.48 -14.29 -30.95
C PRO A 217 14.05 -14.68 -31.37
N GLY A 218 13.30 -13.71 -31.89
CA GLY A 218 11.90 -13.85 -32.26
C GLY A 218 10.97 -13.07 -31.32
N LEU A 219 11.11 -13.24 -30.00
CA LEU A 219 10.33 -12.50 -29.01
C LEU A 219 10.74 -11.02 -28.92
N ASN A 220 12.03 -10.69 -29.08
CA ASN A 220 12.48 -9.29 -29.03
C ASN A 220 11.89 -8.38 -30.13
N ARG A 221 11.28 -8.98 -31.17
CA ARG A 221 10.68 -8.24 -32.30
C ARG A 221 9.17 -8.08 -32.16
N ILE A 222 8.57 -8.68 -31.14
CA ILE A 222 7.14 -8.64 -30.92
C ILE A 222 6.80 -7.37 -30.12
N HIS A 223 6.24 -6.37 -30.80
CA HIS A 223 5.66 -5.20 -30.16
C HIS A 223 4.16 -5.40 -29.98
N ILE A 224 3.76 -5.68 -28.75
CA ILE A 224 2.35 -5.78 -28.33
C ILE A 224 2.12 -4.66 -27.31
N ASP A 225 1.66 -3.53 -27.81
CA ASP A 225 1.15 -2.42 -27.00
C ASP A 225 -0.38 -2.50 -26.89
N PRO A 226 -0.98 -1.96 -25.81
CA PRO A 226 -2.43 -1.98 -25.62
C PRO A 226 -3.20 -1.39 -26.81
N GLU A 227 -2.67 -0.37 -27.49
CA GLU A 227 -3.32 0.24 -28.66
C GLU A 227 -3.31 -0.71 -29.87
N THR A 228 -2.22 -1.43 -30.11
CA THR A 228 -2.15 -2.46 -31.17
C THR A 228 -3.06 -3.65 -30.85
N VAL A 229 -3.17 -4.05 -29.58
CA VAL A 229 -4.10 -5.10 -29.16
C VAL A 229 -5.54 -4.64 -29.33
N GLN A 230 -5.88 -3.42 -28.92
CA GLN A 230 -7.21 -2.84 -29.09
C GLN A 230 -7.57 -2.68 -30.57
N LYS A 231 -6.63 -2.23 -31.42
CA LYS A 231 -6.84 -2.16 -32.88
C LYS A 231 -7.08 -3.53 -33.51
N LYS A 232 -6.47 -4.58 -32.98
CA LYS A 232 -6.57 -5.95 -33.53
C LYS A 232 -7.75 -6.75 -32.98
N PHE A 233 -8.14 -6.52 -31.72
CA PHE A 233 -9.16 -7.30 -31.01
C PHE A 233 -10.40 -6.50 -30.59
N GLY A 234 -10.47 -5.20 -30.91
CA GLY A 234 -11.62 -4.34 -30.63
C GLY A 234 -11.94 -4.28 -29.14
N ILE A 235 -13.22 -4.48 -28.78
CA ILE A 235 -13.72 -4.48 -27.40
C ILE A 235 -13.03 -5.56 -26.53
N PHE A 236 -12.57 -6.67 -27.12
CA PHE A 236 -11.82 -7.71 -26.39
C PHE A 236 -10.36 -7.33 -26.12
N GLY A 237 -9.86 -6.27 -26.75
CA GLY A 237 -8.51 -5.73 -26.56
C GLY A 237 -8.46 -4.48 -25.67
N GLU A 238 -9.58 -4.06 -25.08
CA GLU A 238 -9.59 -2.98 -24.10
C GLU A 238 -8.79 -3.39 -22.86
N PRO A 239 -7.77 -2.61 -22.42
CA PRO A 239 -7.11 -2.85 -21.16
C PRO A 239 -8.14 -2.63 -20.03
N LYS A 240 -8.46 -3.70 -19.31
CA LYS A 240 -9.30 -3.66 -18.11
C LYS A 240 -8.50 -3.23 -16.88
#